data_AF-A0A9D1LID3-F1
#
_entry.id   AF-A0A9D1LID3-F1
#
_cell.length_a   1.000
_cell.length_b   1.000
_cell.length_c   1.000
_cell.angle_alpha   90.00
_cell.angle_beta   90.00
_cell.angle_gamma   90.00
#
_symmetry.space_group_name_H-M   'P 1'
#
loop_
_entity.id
_entity.type
_entity.pdbx_description
1 polymer ?
#
loop_
_entity_poly.entity_id
_entity_poly.type
_entity_poly.pdbx_seq_one_letter_code
_entity_poly.pdbx_strand_id
1 'polypeptide(L)'
;MLYKTFYESPIGKMILVSDAKSLVGTWFLDQKYYMYGIKDEIVQKDDLDVFKKVKRYLDNYFNGEYANVKNISLNPKGTLFQKQVWKVILSIPYGKVWTYSDVLAKVEEKSKRKSSVRAIANAISRNPILILISCHRIIGKDGTLKGYSAGLERKKYLLNLEEKNKYNTVLLKSKRLIINKGNSTASKSVYEYDLTKCTNIGGINKLVKFKEPIDFVGDDAKKYYLECSKNKMFDWYVFLKSNNTCTSNVILEEKEDDVLEISYNTNPKYWGNNYVVEAALEIIKHLKKLGYKKIIAHVYEENTKSIRALEKLGFKYVKNKLNFYKPLNKYINDYEYELDI
;
A
#
# COMPACT_ATOMS: atom_id res chain seq x y z
N MET A 1 28.52 -4.28 -23.11
CA MET A 1 28.79 -3.00 -22.42
C MET A 1 27.68 -2.69 -21.45
N LEU A 2 28.02 -2.38 -20.21
CA LEU A 2 27.07 -2.01 -19.15
C LEU A 2 27.34 -0.58 -18.69
N TYR A 3 26.38 -0.02 -17.97
CA TYR A 3 26.45 1.32 -17.42
C TYR A 3 26.26 1.27 -15.90
N LYS A 4 26.84 2.23 -15.19
CA LYS A 4 26.66 2.38 -13.74
C LYS A 4 26.34 3.82 -13.33
N THR A 5 25.68 3.92 -12.19
CA THR A 5 25.53 5.13 -11.36
C THR A 5 25.61 4.71 -9.89
N PHE A 6 25.79 5.68 -9.00
CA PHE A 6 25.66 5.46 -7.56
C PHE A 6 24.35 6.00 -7.00
N TYR A 7 23.93 5.46 -5.86
CA TYR A 7 22.82 5.92 -5.04
C TYR A 7 23.25 5.91 -3.57
N GLU A 8 23.03 7.02 -2.86
CA GLU A 8 23.31 7.13 -1.44
C GLU A 8 22.05 6.74 -0.66
N SER A 9 22.11 5.64 0.10
CA SER A 9 20.99 5.19 0.93
C SER A 9 21.26 5.41 2.42
N PRO A 10 20.22 5.45 3.28
CA PRO A 10 20.40 5.53 4.74
C PRO A 10 21.17 4.36 5.35
N ILE A 11 21.32 3.26 4.61
CA ILE A 11 22.03 2.05 5.04
C ILE A 11 23.31 1.78 4.21
N GLY A 12 23.84 2.81 3.56
CA GLY A 12 25.12 2.78 2.85
C GLY A 12 25.01 2.99 1.35
N LYS A 13 26.16 3.28 0.73
CA LYS A 13 26.27 3.54 -0.70
C LYS A 13 25.99 2.31 -1.55
N MET A 14 25.18 2.49 -2.59
CA MET A 14 24.82 1.46 -3.55
C MET A 14 25.35 1.81 -4.94
N ILE A 15 25.77 0.78 -5.68
CA ILE A 15 25.99 0.85 -7.13
C ILE A 15 24.76 0.29 -7.84
N LEU A 16 24.28 1.00 -8.84
CA LEU A 16 23.23 0.54 -9.76
C LEU A 16 23.86 0.27 -11.12
N VAL A 17 23.58 -0.88 -11.72
CA VAL A 17 24.14 -1.30 -13.01
C VAL A 17 23.03 -1.65 -13.99
N SER A 18 23.16 -1.21 -15.25
CA SER A 18 22.16 -1.39 -16.30
C SER A 18 22.79 -1.75 -17.66
N ASP A 19 22.03 -2.45 -18.51
CA ASP A 19 22.32 -2.67 -19.93
C ASP A 19 21.73 -1.57 -20.85
N ALA A 20 21.61 -0.35 -20.32
CA ALA A 20 20.89 0.83 -20.86
C ALA A 20 19.35 0.77 -20.78
N LYS A 21 18.73 -0.41 -20.91
CA LYS A 21 17.26 -0.54 -20.92
C LYS A 21 16.71 -1.09 -19.61
N SER A 22 17.42 -2.04 -19.02
CA SER A 22 17.00 -2.80 -17.86
C SER A 22 18.02 -2.72 -16.74
N LEU A 23 17.55 -2.80 -15.50
CA LEU A 23 18.39 -2.88 -14.32
C LEU A 23 18.97 -4.30 -14.23
N VAL A 24 20.29 -4.39 -14.21
CA VAL A 24 21.03 -5.66 -14.13
C VAL A 24 21.35 -6.00 -12.67
N GLY A 25 21.63 -4.99 -11.86
CA GLY A 25 21.95 -5.19 -10.45
C GLY A 25 21.98 -3.92 -9.60
N THR A 26 21.81 -4.13 -8.29
CA THR A 26 21.92 -3.15 -7.22
C THR A 26 22.66 -3.79 -6.05
N TRP A 27 23.86 -3.31 -5.76
CA TRP A 27 24.73 -3.86 -4.71
C TRP A 27 25.13 -2.77 -3.73
N PHE A 28 25.27 -3.13 -2.46
CA PHE A 28 26.07 -2.34 -1.52
C PHE A 28 27.56 -2.61 -1.79
N LEU A 29 28.40 -1.59 -1.63
CA LEU A 29 29.84 -1.69 -1.93
C LEU A 29 30.57 -2.74 -1.08
N ASP A 30 30.08 -3.01 0.12
CA ASP A 30 30.60 -3.97 1.11
C ASP A 30 29.89 -5.33 1.07
N GLN A 31 29.03 -5.59 0.08
CA GLN A 31 28.27 -6.84 -0.03
C GLN A 31 29.17 -8.04 -0.36
N LYS A 32 28.89 -9.21 0.26
CA LYS A 32 29.64 -10.47 0.06
C LYS A 32 29.80 -10.91 -1.40
N TYR A 33 28.80 -10.67 -2.24
CA TYR A 33 28.79 -11.05 -3.67
C TYR A 33 28.73 -9.82 -4.57
N TYR A 34 29.44 -8.76 -4.19
CA TYR A 34 29.54 -7.53 -4.96
C TYR A 34 29.85 -7.81 -6.43
N MET A 35 28.95 -7.37 -7.32
CA MET A 35 29.06 -7.49 -8.78
C MET A 35 29.31 -8.91 -9.32
N TYR A 36 28.95 -9.95 -8.56
CA TYR A 36 29.16 -11.33 -8.97
C TYR A 36 28.50 -11.64 -10.34
N GLY A 37 29.28 -12.21 -11.26
CA GLY A 37 28.81 -12.60 -12.59
C GLY A 37 28.85 -11.49 -13.64
N ILE A 38 29.25 -10.27 -13.28
CA ILE A 38 29.49 -9.19 -14.24
C ILE A 38 30.92 -9.30 -14.78
N LYS A 39 31.04 -9.49 -16.09
CA LYS A 39 32.32 -9.56 -16.81
C LYS A 39 32.48 -8.46 -17.86
N ASP A 40 31.36 -7.88 -18.29
CA ASP A 40 31.33 -6.76 -19.22
C ASP A 40 32.02 -5.53 -18.64
N GLU A 41 32.62 -4.75 -19.51
CA GLU A 41 33.07 -3.40 -19.20
C GLU A 41 31.88 -2.52 -18.76
N ILE A 42 32.10 -1.71 -17.72
CA ILE A 42 31.08 -0.87 -17.11
C ILE A 42 31.52 0.59 -17.14
N VAL A 43 30.77 1.40 -17.86
CA VAL A 43 31.01 2.83 -18.01
C VAL A 43 30.08 3.62 -17.09
N GLN A 44 30.56 4.70 -16.49
CA GLN A 44 29.67 5.57 -15.70
C GLN A 44 28.73 6.34 -16.64
N LYS A 45 27.43 6.31 -16.34
CA LYS A 45 26.41 7.07 -17.07
C LYS A 45 25.20 7.30 -16.18
N ASP A 46 25.11 8.49 -15.59
CA ASP A 46 24.16 8.76 -14.51
C ASP A 46 22.74 9.10 -14.99
N ASP A 47 22.56 9.40 -16.28
CA ASP A 47 21.37 10.03 -16.86
C ASP A 47 20.37 9.07 -17.53
N LEU A 48 20.62 7.75 -17.46
CA LEU A 48 19.72 6.74 -18.03
C LEU A 48 18.34 6.74 -17.35
N ASP A 49 17.27 6.58 -18.13
CA ASP A 49 15.90 6.60 -17.61
C ASP A 49 15.62 5.47 -16.60
N VAL A 50 16.21 4.29 -16.80
CA VAL A 50 16.11 3.19 -15.84
C VAL A 50 16.74 3.56 -14.49
N PHE A 51 17.84 4.32 -14.47
CA PHE A 51 18.44 4.80 -13.23
C PHE A 51 17.56 5.83 -12.53
N LYS A 52 16.96 6.77 -13.26
CA LYS A 52 16.00 7.73 -12.68
C LYS A 52 14.83 7.00 -12.01
N LYS A 53 14.27 5.98 -12.68
CA LYS A 53 13.18 5.16 -12.12
C LYS A 53 13.59 4.40 -10.87
N VAL A 54 14.80 3.81 -10.87
CA VAL A 54 15.31 3.04 -9.73
C VAL A 54 15.66 3.94 -8.55
N LYS A 55 16.31 5.08 -8.77
CA LYS A 55 16.58 6.08 -7.73
C LYS A 55 15.28 6.54 -7.07
N ARG A 56 14.29 6.94 -7.88
CA ARG A 56 12.95 7.30 -7.37
C ARG A 56 12.28 6.18 -6.58
N TYR A 57 12.39 4.93 -7.03
CA TYR A 57 11.89 3.78 -6.28
C TYR A 57 12.58 3.66 -4.92
N LEU A 58 13.91 3.79 -4.88
CA LEU A 58 14.68 3.71 -3.64
C LEU A 58 14.38 4.88 -2.71
N ASP A 59 14.27 6.10 -3.24
CA ASP A 59 13.87 7.30 -2.47
C ASP A 59 12.53 7.05 -1.78
N ASN A 60 11.50 6.66 -2.55
CA ASN A 60 10.18 6.33 -2.01
C ASN A 60 10.26 5.20 -0.98
N TYR A 61 10.99 4.12 -1.29
CA TYR A 61 11.12 2.96 -0.41
C TYR A 61 11.73 3.35 0.94
N PHE A 62 12.85 4.07 0.94
CA PHE A 62 13.55 4.49 2.16
C PHE A 62 12.80 5.57 2.95
N ASN A 63 12.01 6.40 2.28
CA ASN A 63 11.11 7.36 2.92
C ASN A 63 9.82 6.73 3.47
N GLY A 64 9.60 5.42 3.24
CA GLY A 64 8.39 4.74 3.66
C GLY A 64 7.16 5.10 2.85
N GLU A 65 7.34 5.59 1.63
CA GLU A 65 6.29 5.88 0.68
C GLU A 65 5.99 4.64 -0.19
N TYR A 66 4.88 4.68 -0.92
CA TYR A 66 4.57 3.60 -1.87
C TYR A 66 5.64 3.54 -2.98
N ALA A 67 6.24 2.36 -3.10
CA ALA A 67 7.28 2.06 -4.08
C ALA A 67 6.91 0.78 -4.83
N ASN A 68 6.71 0.88 -6.14
CA ASN A 68 6.32 -0.24 -6.99
C ASN A 68 7.40 -0.56 -8.03
N VAL A 69 7.84 -1.81 -8.06
CA VAL A 69 8.87 -2.31 -8.98
C VAL A 69 8.33 -2.59 -10.39
N LYS A 70 7.00 -2.72 -10.58
CA LYS A 70 6.38 -3.12 -11.86
C LYS A 70 6.81 -2.27 -13.07
N ASN A 71 7.11 -0.98 -12.86
CA ASN A 71 7.47 -0.05 -13.93
C ASN A 71 8.99 0.00 -14.22
N ILE A 72 9.78 -0.86 -13.59
CA ILE A 72 11.23 -0.97 -13.76
C ILE A 72 11.53 -2.29 -14.47
N SER A 73 12.14 -2.20 -15.66
CA SER A 73 12.58 -3.40 -16.38
C SER A 73 13.79 -4.01 -15.67
N LEU A 74 13.69 -5.29 -15.28
CA LEU A 74 14.76 -6.02 -14.58
C LEU A 74 15.35 -7.11 -15.48
N ASN A 75 16.67 -7.18 -15.58
CA ASN A 75 17.40 -8.20 -16.34
C ASN A 75 18.57 -8.79 -15.52
N PRO A 76 18.29 -9.44 -14.37
CA PRO A 76 19.34 -9.98 -13.52
C PRO A 76 20.09 -11.12 -14.24
N LYS A 77 21.43 -11.12 -14.15
CA LYS A 77 22.26 -12.21 -14.70
C LYS A 77 22.37 -13.35 -13.68
N GLY A 78 22.17 -14.58 -14.13
CA GLY A 78 22.16 -15.77 -13.28
C GLY A 78 21.68 -17.01 -14.03
N THR A 79 21.78 -18.17 -13.38
CA THR A 79 21.29 -19.44 -13.92
C THR A 79 19.76 -19.42 -14.09
N LEU A 80 19.22 -20.33 -14.90
CA LEU A 80 17.77 -20.46 -15.07
C LEU A 80 17.06 -20.69 -13.71
N PHE A 81 17.64 -21.53 -12.85
CA PHE A 81 17.12 -21.79 -11.52
C PHE A 81 17.13 -20.54 -10.63
N GLN A 82 18.24 -19.78 -10.63
CA GLN A 82 18.32 -18.52 -9.88
C GLN A 82 17.25 -17.51 -10.32
N LYS A 83 17.09 -17.31 -11.63
CA LYS A 83 16.06 -16.42 -12.19
C LYS A 83 14.65 -16.83 -11.80
N GLN A 84 14.35 -18.14 -11.78
CA GLN A 84 13.06 -18.66 -11.32
C GLN A 84 12.81 -18.34 -9.84
N VAL A 85 13.80 -18.58 -8.99
CA VAL A 85 13.72 -18.25 -7.56
C VAL A 85 13.49 -16.75 -7.38
N TRP A 86 14.27 -15.89 -8.03
CA TRP A 86 14.12 -14.44 -7.93
C TRP A 86 12.76 -13.92 -8.41
N LYS A 87 12.19 -14.54 -9.45
CA LYS A 87 10.82 -14.25 -9.91
C LYS A 87 9.75 -14.59 -8.86
N VAL A 88 9.97 -15.62 -8.05
CA VAL A 88 9.13 -15.93 -6.89
C VAL A 88 9.30 -14.87 -5.80
N ILE A 89 10.54 -14.48 -5.46
CA ILE A 89 10.81 -13.46 -4.44
C ILE A 89 10.17 -12.12 -4.80
N LEU A 90 10.19 -11.73 -6.08
CA LEU A 90 9.53 -10.52 -6.59
C LEU A 90 8.01 -10.49 -6.33
N SER A 91 7.38 -11.64 -6.10
CA SER A 91 5.95 -11.72 -5.79
C SER A 91 5.63 -11.56 -4.31
N ILE A 92 6.62 -11.51 -3.42
CA ILE A 92 6.41 -11.32 -1.98
C ILE A 92 5.96 -9.87 -1.74
N PRO A 93 4.77 -9.62 -1.18
CA PRO A 93 4.29 -8.26 -0.95
C PRO A 93 5.14 -7.47 0.06
N TYR A 94 5.08 -6.15 -0.03
CA TYR A 94 5.71 -5.24 0.93
C TYR A 94 5.23 -5.50 2.37
N GLY A 95 6.16 -5.53 3.34
CA GLY A 95 5.86 -5.79 4.74
C GLY A 95 5.40 -7.22 5.06
N LYS A 96 5.38 -8.13 4.08
CA LYS A 96 5.16 -9.56 4.29
C LYS A 96 6.49 -10.29 4.26
N VAL A 97 6.64 -11.27 5.15
CA VAL A 97 7.81 -12.13 5.22
C VAL A 97 7.42 -13.55 4.83
N TRP A 98 8.31 -14.24 4.13
CA TRP A 98 8.18 -15.66 3.79
C TRP A 98 9.33 -16.44 4.41
N THR A 99 9.13 -17.72 4.64
CA THR A 99 10.21 -18.62 5.03
C THR A 99 10.94 -19.17 3.80
N TYR A 100 12.15 -19.70 3.98
CA TYR A 100 12.84 -20.43 2.91
C TYR A 100 12.00 -21.60 2.36
N SER A 101 11.20 -22.25 3.22
CA SER A 101 10.29 -23.33 2.84
C SER A 101 9.11 -22.84 2.00
N ASP A 102 8.57 -21.65 2.29
CA ASP A 102 7.51 -21.05 1.47
C ASP A 102 8.00 -20.73 0.06
N VAL A 103 9.22 -20.18 -0.04
CA VAL A 103 9.87 -19.92 -1.33
C VAL A 103 10.12 -21.23 -2.09
N LEU A 104 10.61 -22.27 -1.40
CA LEU A 104 10.79 -23.60 -1.98
C LEU A 104 9.48 -24.12 -2.57
N ALA A 105 8.42 -24.19 -1.75
CA ALA A 105 7.11 -24.69 -2.17
C ALA A 105 6.59 -23.92 -3.39
N LYS A 106 6.71 -22.59 -3.40
CA LYS A 106 6.24 -21.77 -4.52
C LYS A 106 7.08 -21.94 -5.79
N VAL A 107 8.40 -22.19 -5.66
CA VAL A 107 9.28 -22.49 -6.79
C VAL A 107 8.96 -23.87 -7.37
N GLU A 108 8.75 -24.88 -6.54
CA GLU A 108 8.38 -26.23 -6.99
C GLU A 108 7.01 -26.23 -7.67
N GLU A 109 6.02 -25.52 -7.10
CA GLU A 109 4.68 -25.31 -7.70
C GLU A 109 4.79 -24.73 -9.12
N LYS A 110 5.61 -23.69 -9.32
CA LYS A 110 5.73 -23.02 -10.62
C LYS A 110 6.61 -23.77 -11.62
N SER A 111 7.66 -24.45 -11.16
CA SER A 111 8.63 -25.13 -12.04
C SER A 111 8.28 -26.58 -12.31
N LYS A 112 7.38 -27.18 -11.53
CA LYS A 112 7.06 -28.62 -11.50
C LYS A 112 8.30 -29.51 -11.29
N ARG A 113 9.31 -28.99 -10.59
CA ARG A 113 10.58 -29.70 -10.30
C ARG A 113 10.89 -29.63 -8.82
N LYS A 114 11.33 -30.74 -8.25
CA LYS A 114 11.79 -30.80 -6.86
C LYS A 114 13.11 -30.07 -6.67
N SER A 115 13.29 -29.47 -5.51
CA SER A 115 14.50 -28.75 -5.11
C SER A 115 14.76 -28.96 -3.61
N SER A 116 15.78 -28.31 -3.08
CA SER A 116 16.09 -28.32 -1.64
C SER A 116 16.13 -26.91 -1.07
N VAL A 117 15.86 -26.80 0.23
CA VAL A 117 16.01 -25.54 0.97
C VAL A 117 17.42 -24.96 0.81
N ARG A 118 18.45 -25.81 0.75
CA ARG A 118 19.84 -25.39 0.54
C ARG A 118 20.06 -24.77 -0.85
N ALA A 119 19.49 -25.36 -1.89
CA ALA A 119 19.55 -24.81 -3.24
C ALA A 119 18.83 -23.46 -3.33
N ILE A 120 17.65 -23.35 -2.72
CA ILE A 120 16.87 -22.10 -2.62
C ILE A 120 17.66 -21.03 -1.88
N ALA A 121 18.22 -21.34 -0.72
CA ALA A 121 19.04 -20.40 0.06
C ALA A 121 20.26 -19.91 -0.73
N ASN A 122 20.95 -20.80 -1.44
CA ASN A 122 22.06 -20.42 -2.32
C ASN A 122 21.61 -19.46 -3.43
N ALA A 123 20.49 -19.75 -4.10
CA ALA A 123 19.94 -18.88 -5.15
C ALA A 123 19.52 -17.50 -4.61
N ILE A 124 18.86 -17.46 -3.44
CA ILE A 124 18.48 -16.22 -2.75
C ILE A 124 19.73 -15.38 -2.44
N SER A 125 20.78 -16.01 -1.90
CA SER A 125 22.00 -15.31 -1.49
C SER A 125 22.73 -14.63 -2.66
N ARG A 126 22.53 -15.13 -3.88
CA ARG A 126 23.13 -14.63 -5.12
C ARG A 126 22.28 -13.57 -5.84
N ASN A 127 21.24 -13.06 -5.19
CA ASN A 127 20.41 -12.00 -5.76
C ASN A 127 21.27 -10.76 -6.15
N PRO A 128 21.30 -10.38 -7.44
CA PRO A 128 22.08 -9.24 -7.90
C PRO A 128 21.33 -7.91 -7.78
N ILE A 129 20.01 -7.92 -7.56
CA ILE A 129 19.19 -6.70 -7.46
C ILE A 129 18.61 -6.61 -6.04
N LEU A 130 19.41 -6.15 -5.08
CA LEU A 130 18.96 -5.95 -3.71
C LEU A 130 17.82 -4.92 -3.60
N ILE A 131 17.02 -5.07 -2.54
CA ILE A 131 15.83 -4.27 -2.20
C ILE A 131 14.67 -4.51 -3.17
N LEU A 132 14.86 -4.31 -4.49
CA LEU A 132 13.81 -4.51 -5.49
C LEU A 132 13.43 -6.00 -5.62
N ILE A 133 14.41 -6.90 -5.68
CA ILE A 133 14.18 -8.33 -5.46
C ILE A 133 14.36 -8.55 -3.95
N SER A 134 13.23 -8.62 -3.25
CA SER A 134 13.12 -8.44 -1.80
C SER A 134 13.58 -9.65 -0.97
N CYS A 135 14.81 -10.12 -1.20
CA CYS A 135 15.42 -11.25 -0.48
C CYS A 135 15.56 -11.02 1.04
N HIS A 136 15.54 -9.76 1.51
CA HIS A 136 15.50 -9.42 2.94
C HIS A 136 14.19 -9.86 3.61
N ARG A 137 13.10 -10.08 2.85
CA ARG A 137 11.81 -10.59 3.36
C ARG A 137 11.81 -12.10 3.67
N ILE A 138 12.91 -12.80 3.42
CA ILE A 138 12.99 -14.25 3.61
C ILE A 138 13.63 -14.57 4.96
N ILE A 139 12.94 -15.29 5.83
CA ILE A 139 13.40 -15.58 7.20
C ILE A 139 13.43 -17.08 7.50
N GLY A 140 14.01 -17.47 8.64
CA GLY A 140 13.94 -18.84 9.14
C GLY A 140 12.51 -19.22 9.53
N LYS A 141 12.20 -20.52 9.48
CA LYS A 141 10.88 -21.05 9.93
C LYS A 141 10.60 -20.77 11.41
N ASP A 142 11.67 -20.63 12.20
CA ASP A 142 11.70 -20.24 13.61
C ASP A 142 11.56 -18.73 13.84
N GLY A 143 11.33 -17.93 12.79
CA GLY A 143 11.25 -16.47 12.85
C GLY A 143 12.61 -15.76 12.89
N THR A 144 13.72 -16.51 12.91
CA THR A 144 15.05 -15.91 13.04
C THR A 144 15.54 -15.29 11.72
N LEU A 145 16.31 -14.21 11.85
CA LEU A 145 16.95 -13.56 10.71
C LEU A 145 18.23 -14.31 10.34
N LYS A 146 18.14 -15.15 9.32
CA LYS A 146 19.31 -15.86 8.74
C LYS A 146 19.62 -15.31 7.36
N GLY A 147 20.92 -15.10 7.09
CA GLY A 147 21.44 -14.84 5.75
C GLY A 147 20.94 -13.54 5.09
N TYR A 148 21.87 -12.63 4.82
CA TYR A 148 21.66 -11.52 3.89
C TYR A 148 23.01 -11.18 3.29
N SER A 149 23.11 -11.11 1.97
CA SER A 149 24.40 -10.90 1.29
C SER A 149 25.04 -9.55 1.66
N ALA A 150 24.23 -8.57 2.08
CA ALA A 150 24.70 -7.26 2.54
C ALA A 150 24.66 -7.08 4.07
N GLY A 151 24.57 -8.16 4.85
CA GLY A 151 24.68 -8.13 6.32
C GLY A 151 23.35 -8.04 7.08
N LEU A 152 23.30 -8.65 8.27
CA LEU A 152 22.05 -8.78 9.04
C LEU A 152 21.49 -7.45 9.54
N GLU A 153 22.33 -6.47 9.82
CA GLU A 153 21.87 -5.14 10.28
C GLU A 153 21.05 -4.41 9.21
N ARG A 154 21.47 -4.47 7.95
CA ARG A 154 20.66 -3.95 6.83
C ARG A 154 19.34 -4.68 6.69
N LYS A 155 19.35 -6.01 6.84
CA LYS A 155 18.12 -6.82 6.78
C LYS A 155 17.14 -6.44 7.90
N LYS A 156 17.62 -6.27 9.14
CA LYS A 156 16.81 -5.78 10.27
C LYS A 156 16.24 -4.40 9.98
N TYR A 157 17.06 -3.46 9.51
CA TYR A 157 16.61 -2.11 9.16
C TYR A 157 15.49 -2.13 8.12
N LEU A 158 15.69 -2.86 7.02
CA LEU A 158 14.70 -2.96 5.94
C LEU A 158 13.39 -3.58 6.43
N LEU A 159 13.46 -4.66 7.21
CA LEU A 159 12.27 -5.29 7.78
C LEU A 159 11.54 -4.35 8.75
N ASN A 160 12.26 -3.63 9.60
CA ASN A 160 11.67 -2.65 10.53
C ASN A 160 11.03 -1.47 9.79
N LEU A 161 11.68 -0.98 8.73
CA LEU A 161 11.14 0.05 7.86
C LEU A 161 9.83 -0.44 7.22
N GLU A 162 9.85 -1.63 6.64
CA GLU A 162 8.66 -2.22 6.03
C GLU A 162 7.58 -2.54 7.04
N GLU A 163 7.91 -2.92 8.27
CA GLU A 163 6.93 -3.20 9.33
C GLU A 163 6.24 -1.93 9.81
N LYS A 164 7.01 -0.86 10.05
CA LYS A 164 6.47 0.47 10.37
C LYS A 164 5.57 1.01 9.25
N ASN A 165 5.93 0.70 8.00
CA ASN A 165 5.25 1.19 6.80
C ASN A 165 4.31 0.16 6.17
N LYS A 166 4.14 -1.03 6.75
CA LYS A 166 3.35 -2.15 6.19
C LYS A 166 1.89 -1.77 5.94
N TYR A 167 1.46 -0.75 6.66
CA TYR A 167 0.12 -0.18 6.62
C TYR A 167 0.11 1.24 6.04
N ASN A 168 1.20 1.67 5.38
CA ASN A 168 1.46 2.99 4.78
C ASN A 168 0.64 4.13 5.42
N THR A 169 1.05 4.53 6.63
CA THR A 169 0.46 5.69 7.28
C THR A 169 1.19 6.95 6.83
N VAL A 170 0.95 7.38 5.59
CA VAL A 170 1.45 8.69 5.16
C VAL A 170 0.72 9.74 6.00
N LEU A 171 1.49 10.57 6.72
CA LEU A 171 0.93 11.68 7.47
C LEU A 171 0.64 12.81 6.50
N LEU A 172 -0.62 12.94 6.08
CA LEU A 172 -1.05 14.09 5.29
C LEU A 172 -1.44 15.23 6.22
N LYS A 173 -1.22 16.46 5.75
CA LYS A 173 -1.55 17.67 6.50
C LYS A 173 -2.24 18.63 5.55
N SER A 174 -3.38 19.14 5.96
CA SER A 174 -4.06 20.25 5.30
C SER A 174 -3.85 21.54 6.09
N LYS A 175 -4.64 22.60 5.85
CA LYS A 175 -4.60 23.80 6.69
C LYS A 175 -5.01 23.49 8.12
N ARG A 176 -6.13 22.79 8.31
CA ARG A 176 -6.76 22.55 9.62
C ARG A 176 -6.60 21.13 10.15
N LEU A 177 -6.16 20.19 9.30
CA LEU A 177 -6.27 18.76 9.60
C LEU A 177 -4.92 18.06 9.55
N ILE A 178 -4.86 16.99 10.33
CA ILE A 178 -3.88 15.91 10.24
C ILE A 178 -4.66 14.69 9.75
N ILE A 179 -4.18 14.05 8.70
CA ILE A 179 -4.82 12.85 8.15
C ILE A 179 -3.81 11.70 8.21
N ASN A 180 -4.14 10.68 8.96
CA ASN A 180 -3.31 9.50 9.20
C ASN A 180 -4.17 8.35 9.71
N LYS A 181 -3.59 7.17 9.86
CA LYS A 181 -4.26 6.02 10.47
C LYS A 181 -4.58 6.31 11.93
N GLY A 182 -5.82 6.05 12.29
CA GLY A 182 -6.32 6.15 13.65
C GLY A 182 -6.04 4.88 14.46
N ASN A 183 -6.25 4.99 15.76
CA ASN A 183 -6.26 3.86 16.68
C ASN A 183 -7.71 3.50 17.06
N SER A 184 -7.90 2.52 17.94
CA SER A 184 -9.22 2.13 18.44
C SER A 184 -9.99 3.30 19.05
N THR A 185 -9.32 4.23 19.73
CA THR A 185 -9.94 5.45 20.28
C THR A 185 -10.45 6.37 19.18
N ALA A 186 -9.67 6.59 18.12
CA ALA A 186 -10.09 7.40 16.98
C ALA A 186 -11.33 6.81 16.27
N SER A 187 -11.37 5.48 16.12
CA SER A 187 -12.54 4.76 15.62
C SER A 187 -13.78 5.03 16.48
N LYS A 188 -13.69 4.87 17.81
CA LYS A 188 -14.78 5.20 18.72
C LYS A 188 -15.25 6.64 18.57
N SER A 189 -14.34 7.62 18.50
CA SER A 189 -14.73 9.03 18.33
C SER A 189 -15.51 9.30 17.02
N VAL A 190 -15.25 8.54 15.97
CA VAL A 190 -16.01 8.62 14.71
C VAL A 190 -17.36 7.91 14.84
N TYR A 191 -17.41 6.76 15.55
CA TYR A 191 -18.56 5.85 15.60
C TYR A 191 -19.42 5.90 16.89
N GLU A 192 -19.09 6.73 17.87
CA GLU A 192 -19.95 7.07 19.02
C GLU A 192 -21.16 7.89 18.53
N TYR A 193 -22.09 7.19 17.89
CA TYR A 193 -23.39 7.72 17.47
C TYR A 193 -24.45 7.27 18.47
N ASP A 194 -25.24 8.23 18.94
CA ASP A 194 -26.61 7.95 19.34
C ASP A 194 -27.42 7.70 18.06
N LEU A 195 -27.63 6.43 17.72
CA LEU A 195 -28.38 6.00 16.53
C LEU A 195 -29.80 6.57 16.49
N THR A 196 -30.35 7.00 17.65
CA THR A 196 -31.67 7.64 17.72
C THR A 196 -31.69 9.07 17.17
N LYS A 197 -30.52 9.70 16.99
CA LYS A 197 -30.36 11.06 16.44
C LYS A 197 -29.99 11.09 14.95
N CYS A 198 -29.85 9.93 14.32
CA CYS A 198 -29.55 9.81 12.89
C CYS A 198 -30.82 10.02 12.05
N THR A 199 -31.11 11.26 11.68
CA THR A 199 -32.29 11.62 10.88
C THR A 199 -32.11 11.45 9.35
N ASN A 200 -30.88 11.20 8.87
CA ASN A 200 -30.52 11.39 7.47
C ASN A 200 -29.87 10.22 6.73
N ILE A 201 -29.91 8.99 7.26
CA ILE A 201 -29.69 7.81 6.40
C ILE A 201 -31.07 7.43 5.81
N GLY A 202 -31.39 7.99 4.65
CA GLY A 202 -32.60 7.67 3.90
C GLY A 202 -33.87 8.44 4.30
N GLY A 203 -33.72 9.63 4.90
CA GLY A 203 -34.79 10.59 5.19
C GLY A 203 -36.10 9.97 5.68
N ILE A 204 -36.18 9.52 6.94
CA ILE A 204 -37.40 9.45 7.80
C ILE A 204 -37.03 8.97 9.23
N ASN A 205 -37.73 9.54 10.21
CA ASN A 205 -37.65 9.42 11.68
C ASN A 205 -37.91 8.04 12.33
N LYS A 206 -37.69 6.90 11.67
CA LYS A 206 -37.81 5.59 12.34
C LYS A 206 -36.79 4.58 11.80
N LEU A 207 -35.59 4.58 12.38
CA LEU A 207 -34.71 3.43 12.28
C LEU A 207 -35.06 2.46 13.41
N VAL A 208 -35.64 1.32 13.01
CA VAL A 208 -35.73 0.10 13.82
C VAL A 208 -34.34 -0.17 14.41
N LYS A 209 -34.26 -0.51 15.70
CA LYS A 209 -33.03 -0.98 16.37
C LYS A 209 -32.41 -2.09 15.51
N PHE A 210 -31.48 -1.75 14.63
CA PHE A 210 -30.53 -2.72 14.13
C PHE A 210 -29.63 -3.08 15.30
N LYS A 211 -29.28 -4.38 15.35
CA LYS A 211 -28.48 -5.04 16.38
C LYS A 211 -27.49 -4.09 17.03
N GLU A 212 -27.40 -4.22 18.35
CA GLU A 212 -26.46 -3.52 19.24
C GLU A 212 -25.19 -3.08 18.52
N PRO A 213 -24.71 -1.84 18.73
CA PRO A 213 -23.49 -1.37 18.11
C PRO A 213 -22.43 -2.45 18.27
N ILE A 214 -21.86 -2.91 17.15
CA ILE A 214 -20.76 -3.87 17.16
C ILE A 214 -19.75 -3.29 18.15
N ASP A 215 -19.43 -4.05 19.20
CA ASP A 215 -18.52 -3.58 20.22
C ASP A 215 -17.15 -3.43 19.56
N PHE A 216 -16.77 -2.20 19.22
CA PHE A 216 -15.47 -1.88 18.61
C PHE A 216 -14.32 -1.98 19.63
N VAL A 217 -14.55 -2.67 20.75
CA VAL A 217 -13.53 -3.10 21.72
C VAL A 217 -13.43 -4.62 21.68
N GLY A 218 -12.22 -5.14 21.50
CA GLY A 218 -11.96 -6.58 21.54
C GLY A 218 -11.82 -7.20 20.15
N ASP A 219 -12.20 -8.48 20.03
CA ASP A 219 -11.86 -9.31 18.88
C ASP A 219 -12.58 -8.91 17.59
N ASP A 220 -13.71 -8.20 17.66
CA ASP A 220 -14.44 -7.71 16.49
C ASP A 220 -13.75 -6.51 15.81
N ALA A 221 -13.11 -5.62 16.57
CA ALA A 221 -12.25 -4.59 15.98
C ALA A 221 -11.03 -5.20 15.28
N LYS A 222 -10.40 -6.21 15.90
CA LYS A 222 -9.31 -6.96 15.25
C LYS A 222 -9.80 -7.64 13.97
N LYS A 223 -11.00 -8.23 13.99
CA LYS A 223 -11.62 -8.88 12.82
C LYS A 223 -11.92 -7.87 11.71
N TYR A 224 -12.45 -6.69 12.04
CA TYR A 224 -12.69 -5.58 11.10
C TYR A 224 -11.38 -5.09 10.45
N TYR A 225 -10.32 -4.85 11.23
CA TYR A 225 -9.02 -4.47 10.66
C TYR A 225 -8.36 -5.61 9.88
N LEU A 226 -8.61 -6.88 10.26
CA LEU A 226 -8.17 -8.05 9.51
C LEU A 226 -8.93 -8.18 8.18
N GLU A 227 -10.22 -7.87 8.15
CA GLU A 227 -11.04 -7.80 6.93
C GLU A 227 -10.63 -6.63 6.04
N CYS A 228 -10.39 -5.43 6.60
CA CYS A 228 -9.83 -4.29 5.85
C CYS A 228 -8.48 -4.67 5.19
N SER A 229 -7.63 -5.38 5.93
CA SER A 229 -6.34 -5.89 5.44
C SER A 229 -6.50 -6.99 4.37
N LYS A 230 -7.52 -7.84 4.48
CA LYS A 230 -7.84 -8.87 3.47
C LYS A 230 -8.45 -8.26 2.20
N ASN A 231 -9.26 -7.22 2.34
CA ASN A 231 -10.02 -6.58 1.27
C ASN A 231 -9.32 -5.35 0.68
N LYS A 232 -8.04 -5.12 1.00
CA LYS A 232 -7.25 -3.96 0.54
C LYS A 232 -7.95 -2.61 0.81
N MET A 233 -8.60 -2.49 1.96
CA MET A 233 -9.21 -1.25 2.42
C MET A 233 -8.19 -0.39 3.17
N PHE A 234 -8.11 0.90 2.83
CA PHE A 234 -7.25 1.89 3.45
C PHE A 234 -8.12 2.89 4.23
N ASP A 235 -8.00 2.87 5.56
CA ASP A 235 -8.77 3.75 6.45
C ASP A 235 -7.90 4.92 6.97
N TRP A 236 -8.29 6.13 6.61
CA TRP A 236 -7.59 7.38 6.91
C TRP A 236 -8.42 8.23 7.87
N TYR A 237 -7.95 8.37 9.09
CA TYR A 237 -8.61 9.18 10.11
C TYR A 237 -8.20 10.64 10.01
N VAL A 238 -9.17 11.50 10.26
CA VAL A 238 -9.06 12.95 10.12
C VAL A 238 -9.10 13.58 11.50
N PHE A 239 -8.03 14.27 11.87
CA PHE A 239 -7.86 14.92 13.17
C PHE A 239 -7.75 16.43 13.00
N LEU A 240 -8.38 17.20 13.89
CA LEU A 240 -8.17 18.63 13.97
C LEU A 240 -6.76 18.93 14.48
N LYS A 241 -6.03 19.82 13.81
CA LYS A 241 -4.70 20.25 14.27
C LYS A 241 -4.73 20.95 15.63
N SER A 242 -5.81 21.65 15.94
CA SER A 242 -5.92 22.49 17.14
C SER A 242 -5.87 21.69 18.44
N ASN A 243 -6.45 20.48 18.45
CA ASN A 243 -6.64 19.71 19.66
C ASN A 243 -6.56 18.19 19.43
N ASN A 244 -6.10 17.76 18.26
CA ASN A 244 -5.97 16.37 17.85
C ASN A 244 -7.28 15.56 17.98
N THR A 245 -8.43 16.21 17.91
CA THR A 245 -9.73 15.52 17.98
C THR A 245 -10.04 14.87 16.64
N CYS A 246 -10.38 13.58 16.66
CA CYS A 246 -10.81 12.87 15.46
C CYS A 246 -12.24 13.27 15.08
N THR A 247 -12.45 13.67 13.82
CA THR A 247 -13.75 14.15 13.33
C THR A 247 -14.44 13.17 12.39
N SER A 248 -13.65 12.43 11.63
CA SER A 248 -14.10 11.63 10.50
C SER A 248 -13.04 10.62 10.11
N ASN A 249 -13.42 9.66 9.29
CA ASN A 249 -12.49 8.85 8.52
C ASN A 249 -12.88 8.84 7.04
N VAL A 250 -11.89 8.67 6.17
CA VAL A 250 -12.03 8.46 4.73
C VAL A 250 -11.49 7.07 4.43
N ILE A 251 -12.30 6.26 3.77
CA ILE A 251 -12.02 4.86 3.49
C ILE A 251 -11.85 4.74 1.98
N LEU A 252 -10.80 4.03 1.56
CA LEU A 252 -10.58 3.64 0.18
C LEU A 252 -10.62 2.13 0.08
N GLU A 253 -11.34 1.60 -0.89
CA GLU A 253 -11.36 0.17 -1.20
C GLU A 253 -10.83 -0.04 -2.61
N GLU A 254 -9.81 -0.88 -2.77
CA GLU A 254 -9.30 -1.25 -4.09
C GLU A 254 -10.26 -2.23 -4.76
N LYS A 255 -10.81 -1.83 -5.91
CA LYS A 255 -11.62 -2.67 -6.80
C LYS A 255 -10.73 -3.29 -7.89
N GLU A 256 -11.35 -3.93 -8.88
CA GLU A 256 -10.63 -4.48 -10.02
C GLU A 256 -10.02 -3.36 -10.90
N ASP A 257 -8.93 -3.66 -11.61
CA ASP A 257 -8.25 -2.77 -12.57
C ASP A 257 -7.71 -1.43 -12.02
N ASP A 258 -7.11 -1.44 -10.82
CA ASP A 258 -6.49 -0.26 -10.19
C ASP A 258 -7.48 0.91 -9.94
N VAL A 259 -8.78 0.61 -9.87
CA VAL A 259 -9.84 1.55 -9.49
C VAL A 259 -10.02 1.56 -7.97
N LEU A 260 -10.10 2.75 -7.37
CA LEU A 260 -10.39 2.89 -5.94
C LEU A 260 -11.83 3.36 -5.72
N GLU A 261 -12.59 2.71 -4.84
CA GLU A 261 -13.84 3.26 -4.31
C GLU A 261 -13.54 4.10 -3.07
N ILE A 262 -14.02 5.35 -3.02
CA ILE A 262 -13.90 6.23 -1.86
C ILE A 262 -15.23 6.33 -1.10
N SER A 263 -15.16 6.20 0.22
CA SER A 263 -16.26 6.44 1.15
C SER A 263 -15.76 7.17 2.39
N TYR A 264 -16.66 7.64 3.26
CA TYR A 264 -16.27 8.32 4.49
C TYR A 264 -17.35 8.22 5.57
N ASN A 265 -16.93 8.35 6.83
CA ASN A 265 -17.84 8.61 7.95
C ASN A 265 -17.43 9.90 8.65
N THR A 266 -18.41 10.64 9.18
CA THR A 266 -18.15 11.88 9.91
C THR A 266 -19.06 11.96 11.10
N ASN A 267 -18.50 12.14 12.28
CA ASN A 267 -19.28 12.35 13.49
C ASN A 267 -20.18 13.60 13.31
N PRO A 268 -21.49 13.55 13.65
CA PRO A 268 -22.46 14.56 13.26
C PRO A 268 -22.15 15.93 13.84
N LYS A 269 -21.45 15.97 14.98
CA LYS A 269 -20.96 17.20 15.61
C LYS A 269 -20.06 18.02 14.67
N TYR A 270 -19.42 17.38 13.69
CA TYR A 270 -18.51 18.02 12.75
C TYR A 270 -19.09 18.17 11.34
N TRP A 271 -20.36 17.83 11.11
CA TRP A 271 -21.01 18.07 9.82
C TRP A 271 -21.00 19.55 9.42
N GLY A 272 -20.99 19.82 8.12
CA GLY A 272 -21.00 21.19 7.58
C GLY A 272 -19.64 21.92 7.58
N ASN A 273 -18.61 21.38 8.23
CA ASN A 273 -17.30 22.04 8.36
C ASN A 273 -16.34 21.85 7.15
N ASN A 274 -16.76 21.08 6.14
CA ASN A 274 -15.95 20.63 5.00
C ASN A 274 -14.67 19.87 5.36
N TYR A 275 -14.52 19.34 6.58
CA TYR A 275 -13.31 18.61 6.98
C TYR A 275 -13.03 17.37 6.11
N VAL A 276 -14.06 16.60 5.77
CA VAL A 276 -13.90 15.46 4.87
C VAL A 276 -13.47 15.87 3.47
N VAL A 277 -14.04 16.95 2.91
CA VAL A 277 -13.63 17.44 1.58
C VAL A 277 -12.17 17.88 1.61
N GLU A 278 -11.77 18.62 2.65
CA GLU A 278 -10.37 19.04 2.84
C GLU A 278 -9.41 17.85 3.01
N ALA A 279 -9.80 16.83 3.78
CA ALA A 279 -9.02 15.61 3.95
C ALA A 279 -8.93 14.79 2.64
N ALA A 280 -10.07 14.60 1.95
CA ALA A 280 -10.14 13.86 0.70
C ALA A 280 -9.31 14.51 -0.40
N LEU A 281 -9.23 15.85 -0.47
CA LEU A 281 -8.33 16.54 -1.41
C LEU A 281 -6.86 16.17 -1.18
N GLU A 282 -6.40 16.12 0.07
CA GLU A 282 -5.03 15.71 0.37
C GLU A 282 -4.78 14.23 0.06
N ILE A 283 -5.77 13.37 0.37
CA ILE A 283 -5.70 11.94 0.02
C ILE A 283 -5.64 11.77 -1.51
N ILE A 284 -6.50 12.44 -2.27
CA ILE A 284 -6.51 12.39 -3.74
C ILE A 284 -5.17 12.85 -4.33
N LYS A 285 -4.62 13.97 -3.84
CA LYS A 285 -3.28 14.44 -4.24
C LYS A 285 -2.22 13.38 -3.97
N HIS A 286 -2.31 12.69 -2.83
CA HIS A 286 -1.40 11.61 -2.49
C HIS A 286 -1.55 10.42 -3.45
N LEU A 287 -2.79 9.95 -3.70
CA LEU A 287 -3.08 8.86 -4.64
C LEU A 287 -2.60 9.14 -6.06
N LYS A 288 -2.76 10.38 -6.55
CA LYS A 288 -2.23 10.83 -7.84
C LYS A 288 -0.72 10.65 -7.94
N LYS A 289 0.03 10.98 -6.87
CA LYS A 289 1.49 10.76 -6.81
C LYS A 289 1.85 9.28 -6.83
N LEU A 290 0.99 8.41 -6.31
CA LEU A 290 1.19 6.96 -6.34
C LEU A 290 0.86 6.34 -7.71
N GLY A 291 0.26 7.10 -8.63
CA GLY A 291 -0.06 6.67 -9.98
C GLY A 291 -1.40 5.97 -10.13
N TYR A 292 -2.29 6.06 -9.13
CA TYR A 292 -3.70 5.74 -9.33
C TYR A 292 -4.29 6.71 -10.35
N LYS A 293 -5.23 6.20 -11.16
CA LYS A 293 -5.79 6.96 -12.29
C LYS A 293 -7.26 7.29 -12.13
N LYS A 294 -7.98 6.52 -11.30
CA LYS A 294 -9.43 6.61 -11.22
C LYS A 294 -9.91 6.31 -9.80
N ILE A 295 -10.85 7.13 -9.35
CA ILE A 295 -11.58 6.94 -8.10
C ILE A 295 -13.07 6.94 -8.44
N ILE A 296 -13.83 6.03 -7.82
CA ILE A 296 -15.28 5.96 -7.90
C ILE A 296 -15.90 6.21 -6.52
N ALA A 297 -17.14 6.66 -6.48
CA ALA A 297 -17.91 6.80 -5.26
C ALA A 297 -19.37 6.43 -5.52
N HIS A 298 -19.98 5.74 -4.55
CA HIS A 298 -21.39 5.40 -4.54
C HIS A 298 -22.12 6.24 -3.51
N VAL A 299 -23.22 6.86 -3.90
CA VAL A 299 -24.04 7.70 -3.03
C VAL A 299 -25.52 7.52 -3.32
N TYR A 300 -26.31 7.31 -2.28
CA TYR A 300 -27.77 7.29 -2.43
C TYR A 300 -28.28 8.67 -2.86
N GLU A 301 -29.26 8.69 -3.77
CA GLU A 301 -29.88 9.90 -4.32
C GLU A 301 -30.31 10.92 -3.24
N GLU A 302 -30.85 10.43 -2.12
CA GLU A 302 -31.35 11.27 -1.03
C GLU A 302 -30.21 11.97 -0.23
N ASN A 303 -28.96 11.50 -0.35
CA ASN A 303 -27.81 12.03 0.39
C ASN A 303 -27.16 13.23 -0.32
N THR A 304 -27.92 14.32 -0.39
CA THR A 304 -27.51 15.60 -1.01
C THR A 304 -26.22 16.19 -0.42
N LYS A 305 -25.89 15.88 0.83
CA LYS A 305 -24.65 16.36 1.48
C LYS A 305 -23.41 15.67 0.89
N SER A 306 -23.47 14.36 0.70
CA SER A 306 -22.38 13.60 0.08
C SER A 306 -22.26 13.90 -1.41
N ILE A 307 -23.38 14.09 -2.12
CA ILE A 307 -23.37 14.55 -3.52
C ILE A 307 -22.60 15.88 -3.65
N ARG A 308 -22.93 16.89 -2.83
CA ARG A 308 -22.20 18.16 -2.82
C ARG A 308 -20.72 18.03 -2.45
N ALA A 309 -20.37 17.05 -1.61
CA ALA A 309 -18.97 16.78 -1.28
C ALA A 309 -18.21 16.22 -2.49
N LEU A 310 -18.83 15.29 -3.23
CA LEU A 310 -18.28 14.72 -4.46
C LEU A 310 -18.11 15.80 -5.55
N GLU A 311 -19.11 16.65 -5.76
CA GLU A 311 -19.03 17.77 -6.71
C GLU A 311 -17.86 18.72 -6.38
N LYS A 312 -17.67 19.06 -5.10
CA LYS A 312 -16.52 19.88 -4.65
C LYS A 312 -15.17 19.22 -4.86
N LEU A 313 -15.12 17.89 -4.84
CA LEU A 313 -13.93 17.10 -5.13
C LEU A 313 -13.70 16.92 -6.64
N GLY A 314 -14.63 17.38 -7.48
CA GLY A 314 -14.54 17.30 -8.94
C GLY A 314 -15.06 15.99 -9.54
N PHE A 315 -15.73 15.15 -8.75
CA PHE A 315 -16.35 13.93 -9.25
C PHE A 315 -17.48 14.25 -10.23
N LYS A 316 -17.64 13.40 -11.24
CA LYS A 316 -18.70 13.50 -12.25
C LYS A 316 -19.66 12.33 -12.10
N TYR A 317 -20.96 12.61 -12.17
CA TYR A 317 -21.99 11.57 -12.23
C TYR A 317 -21.82 10.74 -13.49
N VAL A 318 -21.95 9.41 -13.37
CA VAL A 318 -21.80 8.47 -14.49
C VAL A 318 -23.08 7.69 -14.73
N LYS A 319 -23.60 7.01 -13.71
CA LYS A 319 -24.78 6.15 -13.84
C LYS A 319 -25.54 6.01 -12.52
N ASN A 320 -26.79 5.57 -12.61
CA ASN A 320 -27.55 5.11 -11.47
C ASN A 320 -27.74 3.59 -11.53
N LYS A 321 -27.81 2.97 -10.35
CA LYS A 321 -28.20 1.58 -10.18
C LYS A 321 -29.30 1.52 -9.13
N LEU A 322 -30.37 0.80 -9.44
CA LEU A 322 -31.42 0.57 -8.48
C LEU A 322 -31.01 -0.60 -7.57
N ASN A 323 -30.75 -0.32 -6.29
CA ASN A 323 -30.34 -1.33 -5.31
C ASN A 323 -31.48 -1.61 -4.33
N PHE A 324 -31.77 -2.88 -4.08
CA PHE A 324 -32.76 -3.26 -3.06
C PHE A 324 -32.12 -3.17 -1.67
N TYR A 325 -32.57 -2.20 -0.87
CA TYR A 325 -32.06 -1.99 0.48
C TYR A 325 -32.88 -2.78 1.48
N LYS A 326 -32.42 -4.00 1.76
CA LYS A 326 -33.08 -4.97 2.68
C LYS A 326 -33.59 -4.34 3.99
N PRO A 327 -32.81 -3.48 4.69
CA PRO A 327 -33.27 -2.89 5.96
C PRO A 327 -34.55 -2.06 5.88
N LEU A 328 -34.82 -1.44 4.73
CA LEU A 328 -35.99 -0.57 4.51
C LEU A 328 -37.02 -1.22 3.59
N ASN A 329 -36.76 -2.44 3.12
CA ASN A 329 -37.60 -3.16 2.17
C ASN A 329 -38.02 -2.30 0.95
N LYS A 330 -37.12 -1.42 0.49
CA LYS A 330 -37.34 -0.52 -0.66
C LYS A 330 -36.17 -0.55 -1.62
N TYR A 331 -36.46 -0.26 -2.88
CA TYR A 331 -35.44 0.07 -3.87
C TYR A 331 -34.96 1.50 -3.68
N ILE A 332 -33.65 1.70 -3.71
CA ILE A 332 -33.01 3.01 -3.57
C ILE A 332 -32.08 3.20 -4.77
N ASN A 333 -32.14 4.38 -5.37
CA ASN A 333 -31.19 4.78 -6.40
C ASN A 333 -29.82 5.02 -5.77
N ASP A 334 -28.84 4.26 -6.24
CA ASP A 334 -27.43 4.41 -5.94
C ASP A 334 -26.74 5.06 -7.14
N TYR A 335 -26.18 6.24 -6.94
CA TYR A 335 -25.53 7.02 -7.97
C TYR A 335 -24.03 6.79 -7.90
N GLU A 336 -23.48 6.39 -9.04
CA GLU A 336 -22.04 6.22 -9.23
C GLU A 336 -21.45 7.52 -9.78
N TYR A 337 -20.41 7.97 -9.11
CA TYR A 337 -19.61 9.13 -9.47
C TYR A 337 -18.17 8.70 -9.72
N GLU A 338 -17.51 9.34 -10.67
CA GLU A 338 -16.13 9.03 -11.04
C GLU A 338 -15.24 10.28 -11.05
N LEU A 339 -13.98 10.10 -10.70
CA LEU A 339 -12.93 11.12 -10.75
C LEU A 339 -11.66 10.51 -11.36
N ASP A 340 -11.22 11.07 -12.48
CA ASP A 340 -9.90 10.79 -13.05
C ASP A 340 -8.83 11.62 -12.32
N ILE A 341 -7.76 10.98 -11.84
CA ILE A 341 -6.73 11.60 -10.99
C ILE A 341 -5.33 11.58 -11.57
#